data_AF-A0A0C3P1B3-F1
#
_entry.id   AF-A0A0C3P1B3-F1
#
_cell.length_a   1.000
_cell.length_b   1.000
_cell.length_c   1.000
_cell.angle_alpha   90.00
_cell.angle_beta   90.00
_cell.angle_gamma   90.00
#
_symmetry.space_group_name_H-M   'P 1'
#
loop_
_entity.id
_entity.type
_entity.pdbx_description
1 polymer ?
#
loop_
_entity_poly.entity_id
_entity_poly.type
_entity_poly.pdbx_seq_one_letter_code
_entity_poly.pdbx_strand_id
1 'polypeptide(L)'
;MPSPLPPNPFPPNAFHVAYQRCLALEAAAPHLQVLPDSPPPIVCARLLGHLLRLAPAGNPQGQVEREITSATDDANLMKLAKHFVSNFIKACESQRFCLVESLTAWSFHS
;
A
#
# COMPACT_ATOMS: atom_id res chain seq x y z
N MET A 1 -12.78 -8.81 3.56
CA MET A 1 -11.34 -9.10 3.36
C MET A 1 -10.95 -8.58 1.97
N PRO A 2 -9.80 -7.90 1.80
CA PRO A 2 -9.31 -7.49 0.48
C PRO A 2 -9.21 -8.69 -0.46
N SER A 3 -9.41 -8.52 -1.76
CA SER A 3 -9.36 -9.63 -2.73
C SER A 3 -7.98 -10.30 -2.75
N PRO A 4 -7.90 -11.62 -3.02
CA PRO A 4 -6.62 -12.30 -3.24
C PRO A 4 -5.80 -11.61 -4.35
N LEU A 5 -4.48 -11.64 -4.25
CA LEU A 5 -3.64 -11.15 -5.34
C LEU A 5 -3.76 -12.10 -6.55
N PRO A 6 -3.97 -11.56 -7.77
CA PRO A 6 -3.89 -12.39 -8.98
C PRO A 6 -2.47 -12.90 -9.21
N PRO A 7 -2.30 -13.87 -10.12
CA PRO A 7 -0.98 -14.26 -10.62
C PRO A 7 -0.18 -13.06 -11.13
N ASN A 8 1.14 -13.14 -11.02
CA ASN A 8 2.04 -12.04 -11.37
C ASN A 8 1.83 -11.57 -12.82
N PRO A 9 1.37 -10.33 -13.05
CA PRO A 9 1.10 -9.82 -14.39
C PRO A 9 2.35 -9.19 -15.05
N PHE A 10 3.45 -9.02 -14.31
CA PHE A 10 4.62 -8.28 -14.77
C PHE A 10 5.56 -9.17 -15.59
N PRO A 11 6.23 -8.63 -16.63
CA PRO A 11 7.29 -9.34 -17.32
C PRO A 11 8.51 -9.53 -16.39
N PRO A 12 9.45 -10.44 -16.69
CA PRO A 12 10.58 -10.78 -15.81
C PRO A 12 11.54 -9.59 -15.57
N ASN A 13 11.18 -8.71 -14.64
CA ASN A 13 11.89 -7.48 -14.29
C ASN A 13 11.76 -7.19 -12.79
N ALA A 14 12.22 -6.02 -12.35
CA ALA A 14 12.16 -5.61 -10.95
C ALA A 14 10.73 -5.61 -10.38
N PHE A 15 9.73 -5.19 -11.16
CA PHE A 15 8.32 -5.24 -10.77
C PHE A 15 7.81 -6.67 -10.58
N HIS A 16 8.27 -7.62 -11.40
CA HIS A 16 7.95 -9.03 -11.21
C HIS A 16 8.52 -9.57 -9.90
N VAL A 17 9.76 -9.23 -9.56
CA VAL A 17 10.38 -9.62 -8.28
C VAL A 17 9.62 -9.02 -7.10
N ALA A 18 9.34 -7.72 -7.12
CA ALA A 18 8.57 -7.06 -6.07
C ALA A 18 7.17 -7.70 -5.89
N TYR A 19 6.46 -7.96 -6.99
CA TYR A 19 5.14 -8.58 -6.93
C TYR A 19 5.19 -10.04 -6.42
N GLN A 20 6.22 -10.81 -6.79
CA GLN A 20 6.44 -12.14 -6.24
C GLN A 20 6.65 -12.12 -4.72
N ARG A 21 7.32 -11.10 -4.19
CA ARG A 21 7.48 -10.97 -2.73
C ARG A 21 6.15 -10.70 -2.04
N CYS A 22 5.27 -9.90 -2.65
CA CYS A 22 3.90 -9.72 -2.14
C CYS A 22 3.10 -11.03 -2.14
N LEU A 23 3.22 -11.85 -3.19
CA LEU A 23 2.59 -13.17 -3.24
C LEU A 23 3.16 -14.14 -2.20
N ALA A 24 4.47 -14.15 -2.02
CA ALA A 24 5.13 -14.96 -1.00
C ALA A 24 4.68 -14.54 0.41
N LEU A 25 4.58 -13.25 0.68
CA LEU A 25 4.05 -12.71 1.93
C LEU A 25 2.57 -13.10 2.14
N GLU A 26 1.75 -13.08 1.09
CA GLU A 26 0.34 -13.53 1.17
C GLU A 26 0.26 -15.02 1.53
N ALA A 27 1.12 -15.86 0.94
CA ALA A 27 1.19 -17.28 1.25
C ALA A 27 1.73 -17.56 2.66
N ALA A 28 2.68 -16.77 3.14
CA ALA A 28 3.24 -16.87 4.49
C ALA A 28 2.32 -16.28 5.57
N ALA A 29 1.37 -15.41 5.20
CA ALA A 29 0.50 -14.68 6.12
C ALA A 29 -0.19 -15.52 7.23
N PRO A 30 -0.65 -16.77 6.99
CA PRO A 30 -1.24 -17.61 8.04
C PRO A 30 -0.25 -18.01 9.15
N HIS A 31 1.05 -17.96 8.85
CA HIS A 31 2.15 -18.36 9.76
C HIS A 31 2.89 -17.18 10.38
N LEU A 32 2.57 -15.95 9.95
CA LEU A 32 3.22 -14.74 10.44
C LEU A 32 2.50 -14.16 11.64
N GLN A 33 3.27 -13.65 12.61
CA GLN A 33 2.72 -12.91 13.74
C GLN A 33 2.28 -11.52 13.30
N VAL A 34 1.14 -11.07 13.83
CA VAL A 34 0.66 -9.70 13.63
C VAL A 34 1.58 -8.74 14.40
N LEU A 35 2.17 -7.76 13.71
CA LEU A 35 2.99 -6.74 14.36
C LEU A 35 2.07 -5.76 15.13
N PRO A 36 2.49 -5.24 16.31
CA PRO A 36 1.72 -4.23 17.03
C PRO A 36 1.43 -3.01 16.16
N ASP A 37 0.17 -2.55 16.21
CA ASP A 37 -0.32 -1.40 15.43
C ASP A 37 -0.11 -1.54 13.91
N SER A 38 0.00 -2.77 13.39
CA SER A 38 0.05 -3.05 11.96
C SER A 38 -1.22 -3.76 11.49
N PRO A 39 -1.61 -3.59 10.22
CA PRO A 39 -2.66 -4.42 9.65
C PRO A 39 -2.28 -5.92 9.72
N PRO A 40 -3.25 -6.83 9.66
CA PRO A 40 -2.96 -8.26 9.56
C PRO A 40 -2.02 -8.56 8.37
N PRO A 41 -1.09 -9.52 8.48
CA PRO A 41 -0.11 -9.83 7.43
C PRO A 41 -0.75 -10.02 6.04
N ILE A 42 -1.91 -10.67 5.98
CA ILE A 42 -2.68 -10.88 4.74
C ILE A 42 -3.16 -9.56 4.11
N VAL A 43 -3.52 -8.58 4.93
CA VAL A 43 -3.93 -7.24 4.47
C VAL A 43 -2.70 -6.48 3.98
N CYS A 44 -1.57 -6.57 4.67
CA CYS A 44 -0.31 -5.97 4.24
C CYS A 44 0.13 -6.48 2.87
N ALA A 45 0.12 -7.80 2.67
CA ALA A 45 0.50 -8.43 1.40
C ALA A 45 -0.39 -7.97 0.24
N ARG A 46 -1.71 -8.06 0.42
CA ARG A 46 -2.69 -7.64 -0.58
C ARG A 46 -2.59 -6.16 -0.89
N LEU A 47 -2.44 -5.32 0.12
CA LEU A 47 -2.31 -3.88 -0.07
C LEU A 47 -1.09 -3.54 -0.93
N LEU A 48 0.10 -4.07 -0.58
CA LEU A 48 1.33 -3.80 -1.33
C LEU A 48 1.23 -4.28 -2.78
N GLY A 49 0.71 -5.50 -3.01
CA GLY A 49 0.54 -6.02 -4.36
C GLY A 49 -0.47 -5.21 -5.19
N HIS A 50 -1.56 -4.75 -4.58
CA HIS A 50 -2.51 -3.88 -5.25
C HIS A 50 -1.94 -2.48 -5.51
N LEU A 51 -1.18 -1.89 -4.58
CA LEU A 51 -0.51 -0.61 -4.79
C LEU A 51 0.47 -0.69 -5.96
N LEU A 52 1.28 -1.75 -6.03
CA LEU A 52 2.21 -1.95 -7.13
C LEU A 52 1.49 -2.08 -8.49
N ARG A 53 0.31 -2.72 -8.51
CA ARG A 53 -0.50 -2.93 -9.71
C ARG A 53 -1.29 -1.69 -10.14
N LEU A 54 -1.83 -0.95 -9.18
CA LEU A 54 -2.73 0.19 -9.43
C LEU A 54 -2.00 1.53 -9.47
N ALA A 55 -0.75 1.59 -9.01
CA ALA A 55 0.05 2.80 -9.08
C ALA A 55 0.19 3.24 -10.55
N PRO A 56 0.00 4.54 -10.83
CA PRO A 56 0.17 5.06 -12.18
C PRO A 56 1.61 4.84 -12.64
N ALA A 57 1.75 4.40 -13.89
CA ALA A 57 3.05 4.13 -14.50
C ALA A 57 3.94 5.38 -14.44
N GLY A 58 5.14 5.23 -13.88
CA GLY A 58 6.09 6.32 -13.67
C GLY A 58 6.73 6.28 -12.28
N ASN A 59 7.07 7.46 -11.75
CA ASN A 59 7.75 7.61 -10.46
C ASN A 59 7.06 6.91 -9.27
N PRO A 60 5.73 7.00 -9.06
CA PRO A 60 5.12 6.39 -7.87
C PRO A 60 5.15 4.86 -7.91
N GLN A 61 4.96 4.25 -9.08
CA GLN A 61 5.03 2.79 -9.22
C GLN A 61 6.46 2.28 -9.01
N GLY A 62 7.47 2.98 -9.57
CA GLY A 62 8.88 2.65 -9.36
C GLY A 62 9.34 2.84 -7.92
N GLN A 63 8.77 3.80 -7.19
CA GLN A 63 9.06 3.97 -5.77
C GLN A 63 8.53 2.79 -4.93
N VAL A 64 7.27 2.40 -5.15
CA VAL A 64 6.67 1.24 -4.45
C VAL A 64 7.46 -0.04 -4.75
N GLU A 65 7.86 -0.26 -6.01
CA GLU A 65 8.73 -1.38 -6.39
C GLU A 65 10.03 -1.39 -5.58
N ARG A 66 10.77 -0.28 -5.57
CA ARG A 66 12.05 -0.18 -4.85
C ARG A 66 11.91 -0.38 -3.35
N GLU A 67 10.84 0.12 -2.74
CA GLU A 67 10.60 -0.06 -1.31
C GLU A 67 10.27 -1.52 -0.98
N ILE A 68 9.50 -2.23 -1.82
CA ILE A 68 9.21 -3.66 -1.67
C ILE A 68 10.46 -4.51 -1.91
N THR A 69 11.25 -4.19 -2.93
CA THR A 69 12.48 -4.90 -3.27
C THR A 69 13.58 -4.67 -2.22
N SER A 70 13.63 -3.48 -1.60
CA SER A 70 14.62 -3.17 -0.55
C SER A 70 14.29 -3.75 0.82
N ALA A 71 13.02 -4.10 1.09
CA ALA A 71 12.64 -4.76 2.33
C ALA A 71 13.33 -6.14 2.43
N THR A 72 14.14 -6.37 3.47
CA THR A 72 14.93 -7.61 3.60
C THR A 72 14.11 -8.80 4.09
N ASP A 73 13.06 -8.57 4.88
CA ASP A 73 12.24 -9.59 5.52
C ASP A 73 10.74 -9.22 5.54
N ASP A 74 9.92 -10.20 5.90
CA ASP A 74 8.45 -10.04 5.99
C ASP A 74 8.04 -8.97 7.01
N ALA A 75 8.81 -8.81 8.09
CA ALA A 75 8.55 -7.79 9.10
C ALA A 75 8.73 -6.37 8.53
N ASN A 76 9.76 -6.14 7.71
CA ASN A 76 9.96 -4.86 7.04
C ASN A 76 8.91 -4.61 5.95
N LEU A 77 8.46 -5.65 5.23
CA LEU A 77 7.31 -5.53 4.32
C LEU A 77 6.03 -5.13 5.07
N MET A 78 5.77 -5.72 6.24
CA MET A 78 4.61 -5.34 7.06
C MET A 78 4.71 -3.91 7.60
N LYS A 79 5.89 -3.47 8.03
CA LYS A 79 6.13 -2.07 8.42
C LYS A 79 5.92 -1.11 7.25
N LEU A 80 6.35 -1.49 6.06
CA LEU A 80 6.15 -0.72 4.84
C LEU A 80 4.65 -0.56 4.54
N ALA A 81 3.90 -1.65 4.57
CA ALA A 81 2.45 -1.61 4.39
C ALA A 81 1.77 -0.69 5.41
N LYS A 82 2.17 -0.75 6.69
CA LYS A 82 1.70 0.17 7.73
C LYS A 82 2.00 1.63 7.38
N HIS A 83 3.20 1.93 6.87
CA HIS A 83 3.57 3.28 6.47
C HIS A 83 2.67 3.79 5.33
N PHE A 84 2.42 2.97 4.31
CA PHE A 84 1.50 3.30 3.22
C PHE A 84 0.07 3.55 3.72
N VAL A 85 -0.46 2.71 4.61
CA VAL A 85 -1.79 2.91 5.22
C VAL A 85 -1.84 4.22 6.00
N SER A 86 -0.85 4.48 6.85
CA SER A 86 -0.83 5.70 7.67
C SER A 86 -0.75 6.96 6.80
N ASN A 87 0.08 6.94 5.75
CA ASN A 87 0.18 8.05 4.81
C ASN A 87 -1.12 8.26 4.04
N PHE A 88 -1.79 7.19 3.62
CA PHE A 88 -3.09 7.28 2.95
C PHE A 88 -4.16 7.88 3.87
N ILE A 89 -4.25 7.43 5.13
CA ILE A 89 -5.18 8.00 6.12
C ILE A 89 -4.92 9.49 6.32
N LYS A 90 -3.66 9.89 6.53
CA LYS A 90 -3.27 11.30 6.68
C LYS A 90 -3.63 12.13 5.46
N ALA A 91 -3.40 11.60 4.25
CA ALA A 91 -3.77 12.28 3.01
C ALA A 91 -5.29 12.49 2.91
N CYS A 92 -6.10 11.48 3.28
CA CYS A 92 -7.55 11.60 3.31
C CYS A 92 -8.04 12.60 4.37
N GLU A 93 -7.44 12.64 5.56
CA GLU A 93 -7.76 13.62 6.59
C GLU A 93 -7.43 15.05 6.16
N SER A 94 -6.26 15.24 5.52
CA SER A 94 -5.87 16.54 4.96
C SER A 94 -6.82 16.98 3.83
N GLN A 95 -7.27 16.07 2.96
CA GLN A 95 -8.26 16.39 1.93
C GLN A 95 -9.64 16.72 2.50
N ARG A 96 -10.07 16.05 3.58
CA ARG A 96 -11.31 16.43 4.28
C ARG A 96 -11.23 17.86 4.82
N PHE A 97 -10.06 18.30 5.29
CA PHE A 97 -9.86 19.68 5.72
C PHE A 97 -10.02 20.68 4.56
N CYS A 98 -9.38 20.44 3.42
CA CYS A 98 -9.50 21.34 2.26
C CYS A 98 -10.92 21.40 1.67
N LEU A 99 -11.68 20.30 1.72
CA LEU A 99 -13.06 20.25 1.24
C LEU A 99 -14.04 20.97 2.20
N VAL A 100 -13.79 20.93 3.51
CA VAL A 100 -14.62 21.66 4.49
C VAL A 100 -14.36 23.17 4.42
N GLU A 101 -13.11 23.62 4.26
CA GLU A 101 -12.81 25.04 4.03
C GLU A 101 -13.40 25.60 2.73
N SER A 102 -13.48 24.77 1.68
CA SER A 102 -14.08 25.19 0.41
C SER A 102 -15.61 25.34 0.48
N LEU A 103 -16.30 24.66 1.42
CA LEU A 103 -17.75 24.77 1.60
C LEU A 103 -18.15 25.92 2.54
N THR A 104 -17.31 26.26 3.53
CA THR A 104 -17.55 27.43 4.40
C THR A 104 -17.19 28.75 3.73
N ALA A 105 -16.26 28.76 2.77
CA ALA A 105 -15.91 29.94 1.97
C ALA A 105 -17.05 30.42 1.03
N TRP A 106 -18.06 29.59 0.77
CA TRP A 106 -19.22 29.95 -0.07
C TRP A 106 -20.46 30.35 0.75
N SER A 107 -20.39 30.33 2.09
CA SER A 107 -21.54 30.60 2.96
C SER A 107 -21.58 32.03 3.53
N PHE A 108 -20.68 32.92 3.08
CA PHE A 108 -20.56 34.31 3.60
C PHE A 108 -20.65 35.41 2.54
N HIS A 109 -21.30 35.14 1.41
CA HIS A 109 -21.70 36.19 0.46
C HIS A 109 -23.13 35.93 -0.03
N SER A 110 -24.11 36.35 0.77
CA SER A 110 -25.50 36.65 0.36
C SER A 110 -25.96 37.89 1.09
#